data_AF-A0A1I9YCV9-F1
#
_entry.id   AF-A0A1I9YCV9-F1
#
_cell.length_a   1.000
_cell.length_b   1.000
_cell.length_c   1.000
_cell.angle_alpha   90.00
_cell.angle_beta   90.00
_cell.angle_gamma   90.00
#
_symmetry.space_group_name_H-M   'P 1'
#
loop_
_entity.id
_entity.type
_entity.pdbx_description
1 polymer ?
#
loop_
_entity_poly.entity_id
_entity_poly.type
_entity_poly.pdbx_seq_one_letter_code
_entity_poly.pdbx_strand_id
1 'polypeptide(L)'
;MSENKPENAGTTGSPQPASTAPSGAPVEPAASLPASREDATQSVAKDTSPAAEQAAARSSTDDPISASTVTPEDPRTARLRDAAEARSAAAESTARQEAAVHEREARRAGTRTAGASTAGASTAKPDPVVKPTATAGEPPAGGVTAADLMTDDEIATEHAAAATTRAPGSPPPGFGAAPDFSATNPPPPNALPPSPPRYLKQSDSAWSVFGRIIAARARQLFDRAGQRITQRTLRIGVSARIFHPEPGAKGLRGKTLQYLEESIAHWVMSRDVLVFMIPTVGHQGMLHPSNIRLRDYAKHLDGLLLQGGADVSPQTYAEAANSHEWPGDRVRDMYELELLHEFIESGKPVLGVCRGCQLINVAFGGTLYQDIATDVPTANAHVNENYDQHRHGVHFPDGSTLANMFPGRRDAIVNSIHHQAVKTLGRDLNIEAVSASDGIIEAVRYRRAPFVMGVQWHPEFHRAGGPELLDCTPLLDTFLRVARETRF
;
A
#
# COMPACT_ATOMS: atom_id res chain seq x y z
N MET A 1 -57.41 -32.05 11.81
CA MET A 1 -56.91 -33.28 12.42
C MET A 1 -56.13 -32.86 13.66
N SER A 2 -56.82 -32.41 14.70
CA SER A 2 -57.66 -33.18 15.65
C SER A 2 -56.78 -33.55 16.86
N GLU A 3 -56.86 -32.78 17.94
CA GLU A 3 -57.90 -32.85 19.00
C GLU A 3 -57.58 -33.93 20.03
N ASN A 4 -57.26 -33.52 21.26
CA ASN A 4 -58.14 -33.77 22.40
C ASN A 4 -57.73 -33.02 23.69
N LYS A 5 -58.74 -32.60 24.46
CA LYS A 5 -58.68 -32.06 25.84
C LYS A 5 -60.05 -32.33 26.49
N PRO A 6 -60.09 -32.89 27.71
CA PRO A 6 -60.72 -32.19 28.86
C PRO A 6 -59.79 -32.23 30.10
N GLU A 7 -59.71 -31.27 31.03
CA GLU A 7 -60.72 -30.46 31.78
C GLU A 7 -61.37 -31.15 33.00
N ASN A 8 -60.84 -30.87 34.20
CA ASN A 8 -61.54 -30.34 35.40
C ASN A 8 -60.55 -30.23 36.60
N ALA A 9 -60.73 -29.41 37.65
CA ALA A 9 -61.75 -28.40 37.99
C ALA A 9 -61.12 -27.19 38.75
N GLY A 10 -61.94 -26.31 39.33
CA GLY A 10 -61.54 -25.09 40.07
C GLY A 10 -60.80 -25.31 41.42
N THR A 11 -60.47 -24.28 42.20
CA THR A 11 -61.30 -23.09 42.52
C THR A 11 -60.47 -21.84 42.89
N THR A 12 -61.09 -20.65 42.85
CA THR A 12 -60.55 -19.29 43.04
C THR A 12 -60.34 -18.84 44.50
N GLY A 13 -59.42 -17.87 44.74
CA GLY A 13 -59.45 -17.06 45.97
C GLY A 13 -58.33 -16.01 46.13
N SER A 14 -58.71 -14.72 46.13
CA SER A 14 -57.93 -13.55 46.62
C SER A 14 -58.90 -12.65 47.42
N PRO A 15 -58.50 -12.02 48.54
CA PRO A 15 -57.92 -10.66 48.47
C PRO A 15 -56.92 -10.27 49.60
N GLN A 16 -56.51 -8.99 49.58
CA GLN A 16 -55.82 -8.17 50.62
C GLN A 16 -56.69 -7.97 51.91
N PRO A 17 -56.26 -7.27 53.02
CA PRO A 17 -55.24 -6.20 53.13
C PRO A 17 -54.44 -6.08 54.47
N ALA A 18 -53.80 -4.91 54.66
CA ALA A 18 -53.28 -4.29 55.90
C ALA A 18 -51.99 -4.88 56.53
N SER A 19 -51.16 -4.16 57.32
CA SER A 19 -50.54 -2.81 57.24
C SER A 19 -50.08 -2.39 58.65
N THR A 20 -48.78 -2.21 58.90
CA THR A 20 -48.25 -1.38 60.00
C THR A 20 -46.77 -1.01 59.77
N ALA A 21 -46.43 0.23 60.10
CA ALA A 21 -45.06 0.71 60.40
C ALA A 21 -44.99 0.96 61.94
N PRO A 22 -43.89 1.40 62.61
CA PRO A 22 -42.93 2.42 62.15
C PRO A 22 -41.45 2.31 62.61
N SER A 23 -40.67 3.36 62.29
CA SER A 23 -39.46 3.84 63.00
C SER A 23 -38.08 3.25 62.65
N GLY A 24 -37.08 4.12 62.51
CA GLY A 24 -35.64 3.78 62.46
C GLY A 24 -34.86 4.35 61.25
N ALA A 25 -34.14 5.46 61.45
CA ALA A 25 -33.18 6.05 60.50
C ALA A 25 -32.19 6.97 61.26
N PRO A 26 -31.10 7.46 60.64
CA PRO A 26 -30.06 6.74 59.89
C PRO A 26 -28.64 7.04 60.46
N VAL A 27 -27.59 6.40 59.92
CA VAL A 27 -26.18 6.79 60.17
C VAL A 27 -25.36 6.66 58.86
N GLU A 28 -24.44 7.61 58.62
CA GLU A 28 -23.61 7.72 57.40
C GLU A 28 -22.26 6.95 57.46
N PRO A 29 -21.61 6.70 56.31
CA PRO A 29 -20.27 6.08 56.21
C PRO A 29 -19.13 7.11 56.06
N ALA A 30 -17.88 6.75 56.41
CA ALA A 30 -16.66 7.44 55.94
C ALA A 30 -15.33 6.69 56.22
N ALA A 31 -14.27 7.18 55.54
CA ALA A 31 -12.83 6.93 55.72
C ALA A 31 -12.27 5.61 55.14
N SER A 32 -11.08 5.57 54.51
CA SER A 32 -9.94 6.52 54.42
C SER A 32 -9.13 6.23 53.13
N LEU A 33 -8.14 6.97 52.60
CA LEU A 33 -7.56 8.35 52.63
C LEU A 33 -6.47 8.36 51.48
N PRO A 34 -5.67 9.41 51.16
CA PRO A 34 -5.55 10.78 51.69
C PRO A 34 -5.61 11.89 50.59
N ALA A 35 -5.26 13.13 50.94
CA ALA A 35 -5.21 14.31 50.06
C ALA A 35 -4.00 15.24 50.38
N SER A 36 -3.79 16.30 49.60
CA SER A 36 -2.83 17.37 49.92
C SER A 36 -3.27 18.75 49.41
N ARG A 37 -3.68 19.62 50.37
CA ARG A 37 -3.39 21.08 50.54
C ARG A 37 -3.53 22.06 49.33
N GLU A 38 -3.83 23.35 49.52
CA GLU A 38 -3.45 24.29 50.59
C GLU A 38 -4.59 25.12 51.22
N ASP A 39 -4.25 25.93 52.23
CA ASP A 39 -5.10 26.79 53.08
C ASP A 39 -5.55 28.11 52.38
N ALA A 40 -6.77 28.64 52.57
CA ALA A 40 -7.25 29.57 53.63
C ALA A 40 -6.68 31.02 53.56
N THR A 41 -7.29 32.12 54.05
CA THR A 41 -8.39 32.34 55.03
C THR A 41 -9.23 33.61 54.76
N GLN A 42 -10.55 33.51 55.02
CA GLN A 42 -11.45 34.49 55.71
C GLN A 42 -11.61 35.96 55.20
N SER A 43 -12.62 36.63 55.77
CA SER A 43 -13.23 37.90 55.34
C SER A 43 -13.37 38.92 56.48
N VAL A 44 -13.64 40.19 56.14
CA VAL A 44 -14.60 41.13 56.78
C VAL A 44 -14.60 42.45 55.98
N ALA A 45 -15.68 43.24 56.02
CA ALA A 45 -15.92 44.35 55.08
C ALA A 45 -16.16 45.72 55.74
N LYS A 46 -15.82 46.81 55.02
CA LYS A 46 -16.68 48.01 54.85
C LYS A 46 -16.14 49.03 53.83
N ASP A 47 -17.08 49.73 53.17
CA ASP A 47 -17.12 51.16 52.74
C ASP A 47 -15.79 51.92 52.48
N THR A 48 -15.59 52.73 51.42
CA THR A 48 -16.57 53.48 50.58
C THR A 48 -15.94 54.02 49.26
N SER A 49 -16.79 54.66 48.43
CA SER A 49 -16.48 55.63 47.35
C SER A 49 -16.19 55.10 45.92
N PRO A 50 -16.51 55.88 44.84
CA PRO A 50 -17.15 55.29 43.66
C PRO A 50 -16.50 55.63 42.30
N ALA A 51 -16.38 54.63 41.41
CA ALA A 51 -15.94 54.82 40.01
C ALA A 51 -16.36 53.68 39.05
N ALA A 52 -17.62 53.20 39.10
CA ALA A 52 -18.08 52.07 38.27
C ALA A 52 -19.55 52.12 37.80
N GLU A 53 -20.22 53.27 37.87
CA GLU A 53 -21.66 53.39 37.61
C GLU A 53 -22.00 53.59 36.12
N GLN A 54 -21.74 52.58 35.28
CA GLN A 54 -22.22 52.59 33.88
C GLN A 54 -22.36 51.21 33.21
N ALA A 55 -22.68 50.14 33.96
CA ALA A 55 -22.72 48.78 33.42
C ALA A 55 -23.87 47.85 33.90
N ALA A 56 -24.91 48.36 34.60
CA ALA A 56 -25.99 47.48 35.12
C ALA A 56 -27.35 48.18 35.35
N ALA A 57 -28.09 48.53 34.28
CA ALA A 57 -29.50 48.96 34.41
C ALA A 57 -30.32 48.93 33.09
N ARG A 58 -30.72 47.74 32.61
CA ARG A 58 -32.02 47.55 31.90
C ARG A 58 -32.63 46.21 32.30
N SER A 59 -33.87 46.26 32.78
CA SER A 59 -34.72 45.12 33.15
C SER A 59 -34.99 44.22 31.92
N SER A 60 -35.02 42.89 32.05
CA SER A 60 -36.00 42.08 32.81
C SER A 60 -37.45 42.29 32.33
N THR A 61 -37.93 41.32 31.56
CA THR A 61 -39.34 41.07 31.18
C THR A 61 -39.45 39.60 30.78
N ASP A 62 -39.32 38.69 31.75
CA ASP A 62 -39.89 37.35 31.66
C ASP A 62 -41.38 37.48 31.99
N ASP A 63 -42.25 37.27 31.01
CA ASP A 63 -43.71 37.36 31.17
C ASP A 63 -44.36 36.14 30.47
N PRO A 64 -44.99 35.19 31.19
CA PRO A 64 -45.12 33.80 30.74
C PRO A 64 -46.32 33.54 29.81
N ILE A 65 -46.61 34.43 28.85
CA ILE A 65 -47.73 34.29 27.90
C ILE A 65 -47.28 34.50 26.45
N SER A 66 -46.40 33.61 25.96
CA SER A 66 -46.24 33.31 24.52
C SER A 66 -45.61 31.93 24.29
N ALA A 67 -46.09 30.93 25.04
CA ALA A 67 -45.80 29.53 24.74
C ALA A 67 -46.51 29.13 23.43
N SER A 68 -45.82 29.23 22.30
CA SER A 68 -46.26 28.59 21.07
C SER A 68 -46.36 27.09 21.32
N THR A 69 -47.53 26.49 21.11
CA THR A 69 -47.84 25.11 21.49
C THR A 69 -47.15 24.12 20.54
N VAL A 70 -45.83 23.95 20.71
CA VAL A 70 -45.07 22.86 20.10
C VAL A 70 -45.52 21.58 20.78
N THR A 71 -46.48 20.89 20.16
CA THR A 71 -46.81 19.50 20.49
C THR A 71 -45.53 18.66 20.38
N PRO A 72 -45.18 17.85 21.39
CA PRO A 72 -44.00 17.01 21.32
C PRO A 72 -44.19 15.95 20.22
N GLU A 73 -43.54 16.15 19.08
CA GLU A 73 -43.53 15.15 18.01
C GLU A 73 -42.78 13.89 18.46
N ASP A 74 -43.28 12.71 18.08
CA ASP A 74 -42.56 11.46 18.28
C ASP A 74 -41.19 11.55 17.56
N PRO A 75 -40.06 11.29 18.26
CA PRO A 75 -38.73 11.26 17.64
C PRO A 75 -38.62 10.34 16.42
N ARG A 76 -39.51 9.35 16.25
CA ARG A 76 -39.61 8.55 15.02
C ARG A 76 -40.22 9.35 13.87
N THR A 77 -41.32 10.08 14.07
CA THR A 77 -41.92 10.93 13.03
C THR A 77 -41.00 12.08 12.62
N ALA A 78 -40.25 12.68 13.56
CA ALA A 78 -39.23 13.68 13.25
C ALA A 78 -38.16 13.09 12.30
N ARG A 79 -37.52 11.98 12.69
CA ARG A 79 -36.51 11.29 11.84
C ARG A 79 -37.05 10.84 10.49
N LEU A 80 -38.33 10.47 10.41
CA LEU A 80 -38.98 10.09 9.14
C LEU A 80 -39.21 11.30 8.23
N ARG A 81 -39.51 12.50 8.79
CA ARG A 81 -39.56 13.75 8.05
C ARG A 81 -38.16 14.16 7.58
N ASP A 82 -37.16 14.19 8.48
CA ASP A 82 -35.77 14.50 8.14
C ASP A 82 -35.25 13.60 7.00
N ALA A 83 -35.55 12.30 7.06
CA ALA A 83 -35.20 11.36 6.00
C ALA A 83 -35.99 11.57 4.70
N ALA A 84 -37.24 12.07 4.74
CA ALA A 84 -38.01 12.43 3.55
C ALA A 84 -37.43 13.69 2.88
N GLU A 85 -37.11 14.72 3.66
CA GLU A 85 -36.49 15.96 3.18
C GLU A 85 -35.10 15.70 2.60
N ALA A 86 -34.27 14.88 3.26
CA ALA A 86 -32.98 14.45 2.75
C ALA A 86 -33.08 13.69 1.40
N ARG A 87 -34.10 12.81 1.24
CA ARG A 87 -34.36 12.13 -0.04
C ARG A 87 -34.82 13.10 -1.13
N SER A 88 -35.64 14.09 -0.80
CA SER A 88 -36.06 15.14 -1.76
C SER A 88 -34.88 15.98 -2.23
N ALA A 89 -34.03 16.44 -1.29
CA ALA A 89 -32.82 17.20 -1.61
C ALA A 89 -31.80 16.40 -2.45
N ALA A 90 -31.67 15.09 -2.17
CA ALA A 90 -30.84 14.20 -2.98
C ALA A 90 -31.39 14.04 -4.41
N ALA A 91 -32.71 13.82 -4.56
CA ALA A 91 -33.35 13.71 -5.87
C ALA A 91 -33.22 15.00 -6.70
N GLU A 92 -33.41 16.17 -6.08
CA GLU A 92 -33.16 17.46 -6.74
C GLU A 92 -31.69 17.64 -7.14
N SER A 93 -30.75 17.22 -6.31
CA SER A 93 -29.31 17.27 -6.65
C SER A 93 -28.98 16.41 -7.87
N THR A 94 -29.50 15.18 -7.92
CA THR A 94 -29.35 14.28 -9.07
C THR A 94 -29.97 14.87 -10.34
N ALA A 95 -31.20 15.37 -10.29
CA ALA A 95 -31.86 15.99 -11.45
C ALA A 95 -31.10 17.21 -11.99
N ARG A 96 -30.49 18.01 -11.11
CA ARG A 96 -29.62 19.14 -11.50
C ARG A 96 -28.31 18.66 -12.16
N GLN A 97 -27.75 17.53 -11.72
CA GLN A 97 -26.56 16.93 -12.34
C GLN A 97 -26.88 16.34 -13.72
N GLU A 98 -27.99 15.61 -13.85
CA GLU A 98 -28.47 15.05 -15.12
C GLU A 98 -28.75 16.15 -16.17
N ALA A 99 -29.42 17.23 -15.77
CA ALA A 99 -29.64 18.40 -16.62
C ALA A 99 -28.31 19.02 -17.11
N ALA A 100 -27.31 19.15 -16.22
CA ALA A 100 -25.99 19.68 -16.57
C ALA A 100 -25.20 18.74 -17.50
N VAL A 101 -25.38 17.41 -17.39
CA VAL A 101 -24.81 16.44 -18.34
C VAL A 101 -25.46 16.61 -19.71
N HIS A 102 -26.79 16.62 -19.81
CA HIS A 102 -27.49 16.80 -21.08
C HIS A 102 -27.18 18.14 -21.76
N GLU A 103 -27.03 19.23 -21.00
CA GLU A 103 -26.61 20.51 -21.59
C GLU A 103 -25.19 20.44 -22.16
N ARG A 104 -24.26 19.78 -21.44
CA ARG A 104 -22.88 19.56 -21.89
C ARG A 104 -22.82 18.69 -23.16
N GLU A 105 -23.70 17.69 -23.27
CA GLU A 105 -23.82 16.84 -24.46
C GLU A 105 -24.44 17.59 -25.64
N ALA A 106 -25.49 18.38 -25.43
CA ALA A 106 -26.09 19.23 -26.47
C ALA A 106 -25.08 20.23 -27.04
N ARG A 107 -24.30 20.91 -26.18
CA ARG A 107 -23.18 21.79 -26.59
C ARG A 107 -22.13 21.02 -27.40
N ARG A 108 -21.77 19.79 -26.99
CA ARG A 108 -20.81 18.91 -27.68
C ARG A 108 -21.33 18.39 -29.04
N ALA A 109 -22.64 18.17 -29.17
CA ALA A 109 -23.29 17.81 -30.43
C ALA A 109 -23.30 18.99 -31.43
N GLY A 110 -23.73 20.18 -31.00
CA GLY A 110 -23.74 21.40 -31.82
C GLY A 110 -22.36 21.86 -32.28
N THR A 111 -21.30 21.47 -31.56
CA THR A 111 -19.91 21.75 -31.99
C THR A 111 -19.46 20.84 -33.14
N ARG A 112 -20.04 19.64 -33.31
CA ARG A 112 -19.68 18.70 -34.39
C ARG A 112 -20.28 19.07 -35.74
N THR A 113 -21.49 19.61 -35.78
CA THR A 113 -22.16 20.03 -37.03
C THR A 113 -21.48 21.22 -37.70
N ALA A 114 -20.69 22.02 -36.97
CA ALA A 114 -19.93 23.14 -37.52
C ALA A 114 -18.57 22.75 -38.14
N GLY A 115 -18.07 21.52 -37.92
CA GLY A 115 -16.72 21.11 -38.32
C GLY A 115 -16.61 20.36 -39.66
N ALA A 116 -17.73 20.12 -40.35
CA ALA A 116 -17.81 19.13 -41.44
C ALA A 116 -17.79 19.73 -42.86
N SER A 117 -16.89 20.68 -43.14
CA SER A 117 -16.78 21.30 -44.48
C SER A 117 -15.37 21.72 -44.89
N THR A 118 -14.43 20.77 -44.97
CA THR A 118 -13.29 20.85 -45.92
C THR A 118 -12.60 19.49 -46.03
N ALA A 119 -12.74 18.82 -47.18
CA ALA A 119 -11.98 17.62 -47.51
C ALA A 119 -11.39 17.79 -48.91
N GLY A 120 -10.06 17.78 -49.02
CA GLY A 120 -9.30 17.85 -50.27
C GLY A 120 -8.35 16.67 -50.36
N ALA A 121 -8.27 16.04 -51.53
CA ALA A 121 -7.62 14.74 -51.70
C ALA A 121 -6.16 14.81 -52.16
N SER A 122 -5.40 13.73 -51.90
CA SER A 122 -4.23 13.34 -52.69
C SER A 122 -4.09 11.82 -52.71
N THR A 123 -3.32 11.27 -53.65
CA THR A 123 -3.40 9.87 -54.09
C THR A 123 -2.10 9.07 -53.86
N ALA A 124 -2.19 7.74 -53.93
CA ALA A 124 -1.11 6.79 -53.64
C ALA A 124 -0.53 6.10 -54.90
N LYS A 125 0.72 5.61 -54.85
CA LYS A 125 1.18 4.26 -55.32
C LYS A 125 2.68 3.97 -54.97
N PRO A 126 3.29 2.78 -55.25
CA PRO A 126 3.74 1.89 -54.16
C PRO A 126 5.23 1.43 -54.22
N ASP A 127 5.54 0.39 -53.44
CA ASP A 127 6.85 -0.23 -53.13
C ASP A 127 7.58 -0.90 -54.32
N PRO A 128 8.82 -1.41 -54.08
CA PRO A 128 8.95 -2.87 -54.12
C PRO A 128 9.84 -3.55 -53.05
N VAL A 129 9.41 -4.78 -52.75
CA VAL A 129 9.99 -5.90 -51.98
C VAL A 129 11.48 -6.21 -52.21
N VAL A 130 12.17 -6.71 -51.18
CA VAL A 130 13.40 -7.51 -51.27
C VAL A 130 13.24 -8.85 -50.52
N LYS A 131 13.83 -9.94 -51.04
CA LYS A 131 13.88 -11.29 -50.42
C LYS A 131 15.31 -11.66 -49.97
N PRO A 132 15.48 -12.58 -49.01
CA PRO A 132 16.79 -13.03 -48.54
C PRO A 132 17.44 -14.07 -49.47
N THR A 133 18.77 -14.19 -49.41
CA THR A 133 19.57 -15.25 -50.01
C THR A 133 20.32 -16.05 -48.94
N ALA A 134 20.60 -17.33 -49.23
CA ALA A 134 21.38 -18.23 -48.39
C ALA A 134 22.18 -19.20 -49.26
N THR A 135 23.41 -19.54 -48.85
CA THR A 135 24.26 -20.62 -49.38
C THR A 135 25.32 -20.99 -48.34
N ALA A 136 25.82 -22.23 -48.36
CA ALA A 136 26.69 -22.82 -47.34
C ALA A 136 28.11 -23.17 -47.87
N GLY A 137 29.03 -23.55 -46.98
CA GLY A 137 30.37 -24.05 -47.35
C GLY A 137 31.28 -24.39 -46.17
N GLU A 138 31.53 -25.69 -45.97
CA GLU A 138 32.54 -26.35 -45.11
C GLU A 138 33.28 -27.40 -45.98
N PRO A 139 34.32 -28.13 -45.50
CA PRO A 139 35.46 -27.78 -44.64
C PRO A 139 36.78 -28.18 -45.37
N PRO A 140 37.95 -28.27 -44.68
CA PRO A 140 38.44 -29.57 -44.17
C PRO A 140 39.19 -29.47 -42.81
N ALA A 141 39.69 -30.50 -42.12
CA ALA A 141 39.49 -31.95 -41.98
C ALA A 141 40.85 -32.61 -41.60
N GLY A 142 40.86 -33.57 -40.65
CA GLY A 142 42.05 -34.21 -40.06
C GLY A 142 42.34 -33.68 -38.63
N GLY A 143 42.67 -34.48 -37.61
CA GLY A 143 42.98 -35.92 -37.53
C GLY A 143 44.42 -36.16 -36.99
N VAL A 144 44.74 -37.18 -36.18
CA VAL A 144 43.97 -38.30 -35.60
C VAL A 144 44.71 -38.83 -34.33
N THR A 145 44.01 -39.19 -33.23
CA THR A 145 44.45 -40.09 -32.10
C THR A 145 45.73 -39.75 -31.29
N ALA A 146 46.11 -40.44 -30.21
CA ALA A 146 45.42 -40.94 -28.98
C ALA A 146 46.45 -41.65 -28.06
N ALA A 147 46.16 -41.79 -26.76
CA ALA A 147 46.90 -42.62 -25.77
C ALA A 147 48.35 -42.13 -25.43
N ASP A 148 49.02 -42.53 -24.35
CA ASP A 148 48.63 -43.45 -23.26
C ASP A 148 49.28 -43.13 -21.88
N LEU A 149 48.81 -43.87 -20.87
CA LEU A 149 49.13 -44.07 -19.44
C LEU A 149 50.59 -43.97 -18.87
N MET A 150 50.67 -43.68 -17.54
CA MET A 150 51.64 -44.17 -16.50
C MET A 150 53.15 -43.73 -16.59
N THR A 151 54.04 -43.76 -15.57
CA THR A 151 54.01 -43.87 -14.07
C THR A 151 55.36 -43.42 -13.46
N ASP A 152 55.34 -42.98 -12.19
CA ASP A 152 56.30 -43.13 -11.06
C ASP A 152 57.83 -42.79 -11.10
N ASP A 153 58.24 -42.12 -10.01
CA ASP A 153 59.44 -42.25 -9.14
C ASP A 153 60.91 -41.82 -9.43
N GLU A 154 61.39 -41.00 -8.48
CA GLU A 154 62.68 -41.00 -7.72
C GLU A 154 64.07 -40.61 -8.31
N ILE A 155 65.03 -40.46 -7.37
CA ILE A 155 66.49 -40.19 -7.49
C ILE A 155 66.82 -38.70 -7.82
N ALA A 156 67.30 -37.82 -6.92
CA ALA A 156 68.30 -37.85 -5.82
C ALA A 156 69.77 -37.89 -6.35
N THR A 157 70.83 -37.32 -5.73
CA THR A 157 71.11 -36.75 -4.39
C THR A 157 72.12 -35.57 -4.46
N GLU A 158 72.56 -35.07 -3.28
CA GLU A 158 73.73 -34.17 -3.04
C GLU A 158 73.54 -32.68 -3.43
N HIS A 159 74.07 -31.68 -2.70
CA HIS A 159 74.86 -31.59 -1.45
C HIS A 159 74.61 -30.17 -0.84
N ALA A 160 75.20 -29.73 0.28
CA ALA A 160 75.03 -30.04 1.70
C ALA A 160 75.64 -28.86 2.50
N ALA A 161 75.38 -28.78 3.82
CA ALA A 161 75.92 -27.78 4.78
C ALA A 161 75.48 -26.29 4.59
N ALA A 162 75.15 -25.53 5.63
CA ALA A 162 74.89 -25.86 7.04
C ALA A 162 73.82 -24.92 7.61
N ALA A 163 72.90 -25.45 8.44
CA ALA A 163 71.81 -24.70 9.04
C ALA A 163 71.90 -24.69 10.57
N THR A 164 71.93 -23.50 11.17
CA THR A 164 71.71 -23.34 12.62
C THR A 164 70.21 -23.39 12.91
N THR A 165 69.77 -24.46 13.57
CA THR A 165 68.36 -24.72 13.87
C THR A 165 67.77 -23.68 14.83
N ARG A 166 66.96 -22.75 14.32
CA ARG A 166 66.21 -21.78 15.15
C ARG A 166 64.89 -22.38 15.62
N ALA A 167 64.53 -22.19 16.88
CA ALA A 167 63.31 -22.73 17.44
C ALA A 167 62.05 -22.13 16.76
N PRO A 168 61.02 -22.94 16.44
CA PRO A 168 59.80 -22.46 15.80
C PRO A 168 59.07 -21.43 16.69
N GLY A 169 58.51 -20.39 16.07
CA GLY A 169 57.83 -19.29 16.77
C GLY A 169 58.73 -18.13 17.21
N SER A 170 60.06 -18.26 17.12
CA SER A 170 60.97 -17.11 17.35
C SER A 170 60.86 -16.08 16.21
N PRO A 171 60.72 -14.77 16.48
CA PRO A 171 60.68 -13.74 15.44
C PRO A 171 62.05 -13.57 14.75
N PRO A 172 62.11 -13.03 13.52
CA PRO A 172 63.37 -12.83 12.81
C PRO A 172 64.28 -11.79 13.47
N PRO A 173 65.61 -11.88 13.30
CA PRO A 173 66.53 -10.84 13.78
C PRO A 173 66.15 -9.48 13.17
N GLY A 174 66.06 -8.44 14.00
CA GLY A 174 65.58 -7.11 13.63
C GLY A 174 64.08 -6.87 13.84
N PHE A 175 63.28 -7.89 14.17
CA PHE A 175 61.85 -7.69 14.47
C PHE A 175 61.67 -6.85 15.74
N GLY A 176 60.98 -5.72 15.63
CA GLY A 176 60.81 -4.75 16.72
C GLY A 176 61.88 -3.66 16.79
N ALA A 177 62.90 -3.68 15.93
CA ALA A 177 63.77 -2.52 15.73
C ALA A 177 63.00 -1.41 14.99
N ALA A 178 63.32 -0.15 15.28
CA ALA A 178 62.81 0.98 14.50
C ALA A 178 63.38 0.89 13.06
N PRO A 179 62.56 1.09 12.01
CA PRO A 179 63.04 1.01 10.63
C PRO A 179 64.04 2.13 10.33
N ASP A 180 65.24 1.75 9.90
CA ASP A 180 66.25 2.70 9.43
C ASP A 180 65.90 3.19 8.01
N PHE A 181 65.31 4.37 7.94
CA PHE A 181 64.96 5.04 6.69
C PHE A 181 66.18 5.61 5.91
N SER A 182 67.40 5.51 6.47
CA SER A 182 68.65 5.90 5.79
C SER A 182 69.38 4.72 5.13
N ALA A 183 69.02 3.48 5.47
CA ALA A 183 69.64 2.28 4.93
C ALA A 183 69.31 2.07 3.44
N THR A 184 70.26 2.40 2.56
CA THR A 184 70.22 1.99 1.15
C THR A 184 70.49 0.50 1.04
N ASN A 185 69.49 -0.26 0.59
CA ASN A 185 69.57 -1.70 0.42
C ASN A 185 69.73 -2.00 -1.09
N PRO A 186 70.97 -2.06 -1.63
CA PRO A 186 71.19 -2.31 -3.05
C PRO A 186 70.73 -3.74 -3.41
N PRO A 187 70.24 -3.96 -4.65
CA PRO A 187 69.94 -5.31 -5.11
C PRO A 187 71.22 -6.17 -5.12
N PRO A 188 71.12 -7.48 -4.84
CA PRO A 188 72.29 -8.36 -4.89
C PRO A 188 72.89 -8.38 -6.31
N PRO A 189 74.22 -8.53 -6.43
CA PRO A 189 74.84 -8.73 -7.74
C PRO A 189 74.20 -9.94 -8.44
N ASN A 190 73.91 -9.79 -9.73
CA ASN A 190 73.11 -10.70 -10.58
C ASN A 190 71.58 -10.66 -10.40
N ALA A 191 71.01 -9.64 -9.74
CA ALA A 191 69.57 -9.37 -9.86
C ALA A 191 69.17 -9.08 -11.32
N LEU A 192 68.24 -9.88 -11.87
CA LEU A 192 67.64 -9.64 -13.18
C LEU A 192 66.86 -8.30 -13.19
N PRO A 193 66.75 -7.62 -14.35
CA PRO A 193 65.99 -6.38 -14.46
C PRO A 193 64.52 -6.59 -14.02
N PRO A 194 63.88 -5.58 -13.41
CA PRO A 194 62.55 -5.73 -12.85
C PRO A 194 61.55 -6.12 -13.96
N SER A 195 60.86 -7.24 -13.74
CA SER A 195 59.81 -7.68 -14.65
C SER A 195 58.70 -6.62 -14.73
N PRO A 196 58.13 -6.37 -15.92
CA PRO A 196 57.08 -5.36 -16.07
C PRO A 196 55.89 -5.70 -15.17
N PRO A 197 55.26 -4.70 -14.51
CA PRO A 197 54.21 -4.96 -13.53
C PRO A 197 53.03 -5.68 -14.19
N ARG A 198 52.44 -6.65 -13.48
CA ARG A 198 51.52 -7.70 -14.00
C ARG A 198 50.28 -7.23 -14.78
N TYR A 199 50.02 -5.92 -14.88
CA TYR A 199 48.96 -5.33 -15.71
C TYR A 199 49.41 -4.98 -17.14
N LEU A 200 50.72 -4.90 -17.41
CA LEU A 200 51.31 -4.69 -18.73
C LEU A 200 51.56 -6.03 -19.44
N LYS A 201 50.92 -6.25 -20.58
CA LYS A 201 51.25 -7.37 -21.48
C LYS A 201 52.39 -6.97 -22.42
N GLN A 202 53.20 -7.93 -22.87
CA GLN A 202 54.33 -7.67 -23.78
C GLN A 202 53.93 -7.05 -25.13
N SER A 203 52.65 -7.12 -25.51
CA SER A 203 52.07 -6.52 -26.72
C SER A 203 51.43 -5.14 -26.50
N ASP A 204 51.49 -4.56 -25.29
CA ASP A 204 50.77 -3.33 -24.97
C ASP A 204 51.53 -2.07 -25.39
N SER A 205 50.95 -1.30 -26.31
CA SER A 205 51.42 0.05 -26.63
C SER A 205 50.99 1.07 -25.57
N ALA A 206 51.70 2.19 -25.45
CA ALA A 206 51.33 3.31 -24.58
C ALA A 206 49.88 3.79 -24.83
N TRP A 207 49.43 3.78 -26.09
CA TRP A 207 48.05 4.08 -26.48
C TRP A 207 47.04 3.03 -25.99
N SER A 208 47.38 1.73 -25.98
CA SER A 208 46.50 0.69 -25.42
C SER A 208 46.34 0.83 -23.90
N VAL A 209 47.41 1.23 -23.20
CA VAL A 209 47.40 1.48 -21.75
C VAL A 209 46.56 2.71 -21.45
N PHE A 210 46.82 3.82 -22.14
CA PHE A 210 46.05 5.06 -22.01
C PHE A 210 44.56 4.85 -22.31
N GLY A 211 44.23 4.16 -23.41
CA GLY A 211 42.85 3.82 -23.77
C GLY A 211 42.13 3.00 -22.71
N ARG A 212 42.81 2.01 -22.09
CA ARG A 212 42.26 1.24 -20.96
C ARG A 212 42.09 2.09 -19.69
N ILE A 213 42.99 3.03 -19.39
CA ILE A 213 42.85 3.97 -18.26
C ILE A 213 41.67 4.92 -18.47
N ILE A 214 41.50 5.46 -19.68
CA ILE A 214 40.34 6.31 -20.02
C ILE A 214 39.04 5.50 -19.98
N ALA A 215 39.01 4.29 -20.54
CA ALA A 215 37.84 3.42 -20.47
C ALA A 215 37.50 3.00 -19.03
N ALA A 216 38.49 2.74 -18.17
CA ALA A 216 38.30 2.44 -16.76
C ALA A 216 37.80 3.65 -15.97
N ARG A 217 38.31 4.87 -16.23
CA ARG A 217 37.80 6.11 -15.63
C ARG A 217 36.39 6.44 -16.11
N ALA A 218 36.11 6.26 -17.40
CA ALA A 218 34.76 6.44 -17.95
C ALA A 218 33.79 5.46 -17.30
N ARG A 219 34.14 4.17 -17.22
CA ARG A 219 33.35 3.16 -16.52
C ARG A 219 33.14 3.53 -15.05
N GLN A 220 34.20 3.86 -14.30
CA GLN A 220 34.10 4.32 -12.91
C GLN A 220 33.22 5.59 -12.72
N LEU A 221 33.15 6.47 -13.72
CA LEU A 221 32.26 7.64 -13.71
C LEU A 221 30.80 7.26 -14.03
N PHE A 222 30.57 6.37 -15.00
CA PHE A 222 29.23 5.80 -15.26
C PHE A 222 28.74 4.96 -14.08
N ASP A 223 29.61 4.15 -13.46
CA ASP A 223 29.32 3.39 -12.25
C ASP A 223 28.97 4.34 -11.09
N ARG A 224 29.72 5.44 -10.90
CA ARG A 224 29.38 6.48 -9.89
C ARG A 224 28.09 7.24 -10.20
N ALA A 225 27.77 7.47 -11.46
CA ALA A 225 26.50 8.08 -11.87
C ALA A 225 25.33 7.12 -11.62
N GLY A 226 25.45 5.86 -12.04
CA GLY A 226 24.51 4.78 -11.78
C GLY A 226 24.30 4.53 -10.29
N GLN A 227 25.37 4.50 -9.50
CA GLN A 227 25.33 4.43 -8.04
C GLN A 227 24.54 5.61 -7.45
N ARG A 228 24.84 6.86 -7.82
CA ARG A 228 24.06 8.02 -7.34
C ARG A 228 22.58 7.95 -7.77
N ILE A 229 22.30 7.38 -8.93
CA ILE A 229 20.96 7.16 -9.47
C ILE A 229 20.20 6.08 -8.66
N THR A 230 20.84 4.97 -8.28
CA THR A 230 20.24 3.92 -7.44
C THR A 230 20.20 4.27 -5.94
N GLN A 231 21.08 5.17 -5.48
CA GLN A 231 21.15 5.67 -4.10
C GLN A 231 20.09 6.72 -3.76
N ARG A 232 19.50 7.44 -4.72
CA ARG A 232 18.41 8.39 -4.41
C ARG A 232 17.20 7.61 -3.91
N THR A 233 16.81 7.88 -2.66
CA THR A 233 15.60 7.37 -1.98
C THR A 233 14.38 7.30 -2.90
N LEU A 234 13.66 6.18 -2.87
CA LEU A 234 12.40 6.02 -3.62
C LEU A 234 11.30 6.89 -3.02
N ARG A 235 10.34 7.29 -3.85
CA ARG A 235 9.16 8.08 -3.50
C ARG A 235 7.92 7.25 -3.85
N ILE A 236 7.31 6.61 -2.86
CA ILE A 236 6.14 5.77 -3.07
C ILE A 236 4.89 6.59 -2.77
N GLY A 237 3.98 6.64 -3.73
CA GLY A 237 2.64 7.19 -3.52
C GLY A 237 1.75 6.18 -2.82
N VAL A 238 1.01 6.61 -1.80
CA VAL A 238 -0.10 5.83 -1.24
C VAL A 238 -1.39 6.62 -1.48
N SER A 239 -2.41 6.00 -2.04
CA SER A 239 -3.70 6.67 -2.27
C SER A 239 -4.38 7.02 -0.94
N ALA A 240 -5.01 8.19 -0.83
CA ALA A 240 -5.72 8.57 0.38
C ALA A 240 -7.02 7.77 0.56
N ARG A 241 -7.33 7.38 1.80
CA ARG A 241 -8.69 7.03 2.20
C ARG A 241 -9.50 8.31 2.37
N ILE A 242 -10.80 8.24 2.10
CA ILE A 242 -11.74 9.33 2.32
C ILE A 242 -12.60 8.99 3.55
N PHE A 243 -12.71 9.93 4.48
CA PHE A 243 -13.75 9.92 5.50
C PHE A 243 -14.83 10.90 5.04
N HIS A 244 -16.07 10.42 4.85
CA HIS A 244 -17.20 11.26 4.43
C HIS A 244 -17.88 11.89 5.65
N PRO A 245 -18.39 13.13 5.53
CA PRO A 245 -18.97 13.85 6.67
C PRO A 245 -20.24 13.17 7.18
N GLU A 246 -20.32 12.98 8.50
CA GLU A 246 -21.51 12.46 9.17
C GLU A 246 -22.63 13.52 9.23
N PRO A 247 -23.88 13.18 8.85
CA PRO A 247 -25.01 14.12 8.92
C PRO A 247 -25.20 14.71 10.32
N GLY A 248 -25.23 16.04 10.40
CA GLY A 248 -25.40 16.79 11.66
C GLY A 248 -24.18 16.87 12.58
N ALA A 249 -23.07 16.17 12.25
CA ALA A 249 -21.87 16.21 13.07
C ALA A 249 -21.12 17.56 12.99
N LYS A 250 -20.44 17.92 14.09
CA LYS A 250 -19.63 19.14 14.20
C LYS A 250 -18.13 18.81 14.23
N GLY A 251 -17.28 19.80 14.00
CA GLY A 251 -15.82 19.65 14.06
C GLY A 251 -15.26 18.86 12.86
N LEU A 252 -14.43 17.85 13.14
CA LEU A 252 -13.81 17.02 12.10
C LEU A 252 -14.79 16.02 11.46
N ARG A 253 -15.70 15.43 12.24
CA ARG A 253 -16.69 14.45 11.76
C ARG A 253 -17.73 15.06 10.80
N GLY A 254 -17.91 16.38 10.84
CA GLY A 254 -18.74 17.14 9.89
C GLY A 254 -17.99 17.61 8.63
N LYS A 255 -16.84 17.04 8.28
CA LYS A 255 -16.04 17.39 7.10
C LYS A 255 -15.62 16.15 6.33
N THR A 256 -15.44 16.28 5.02
CA THR A 256 -14.67 15.29 4.25
C THR A 256 -13.21 15.38 4.68
N LEU A 257 -12.65 14.29 5.22
CA LEU A 257 -11.23 14.19 5.56
C LEU A 257 -10.54 13.23 4.58
N GLN A 258 -9.23 13.43 4.40
CA GLN A 258 -8.40 12.51 3.62
C GLN A 258 -7.24 12.06 4.49
N TYR A 259 -7.00 10.75 4.54
CA TYR A 259 -6.07 10.16 5.51
C TYR A 259 -5.31 8.96 4.96
N LEU A 260 -4.18 8.70 5.60
CA LEU A 260 -3.28 7.57 5.38
C LEU A 260 -3.23 6.75 6.66
N GLU A 261 -3.30 5.43 6.57
CA GLU A 261 -3.12 4.59 7.76
C GLU A 261 -1.64 4.51 8.16
N GLU A 262 -1.36 4.52 9.46
CA GLU A 262 0.01 4.46 9.98
C GLU A 262 0.70 3.13 9.63
N SER A 263 -0.02 2.01 9.72
CA SER A 263 0.44 0.65 9.42
C SER A 263 1.07 0.55 8.03
N ILE A 264 0.32 0.89 6.97
CA ILE A 264 0.77 0.78 5.59
C ILE A 264 1.90 1.77 5.27
N ALA A 265 1.90 2.94 5.91
CA ALA A 265 2.99 3.90 5.79
C ALA A 265 4.28 3.36 6.40
N HIS A 266 4.24 2.89 7.65
CA HIS A 266 5.40 2.32 8.35
C HIS A 266 5.90 1.01 7.73
N TRP A 267 4.99 0.17 7.21
CA TRP A 267 5.34 -1.04 6.46
C TRP A 267 6.20 -0.72 5.23
N VAL A 268 5.77 0.23 4.40
CA VAL A 268 6.53 0.68 3.23
C VAL A 268 7.83 1.40 3.63
N MET A 269 7.77 2.29 4.63
CA MET A 269 8.94 3.03 5.12
C MET A 269 10.02 2.15 5.76
N SER A 270 9.72 0.90 6.14
CA SER A 270 10.69 -0.09 6.63
C SER A 270 11.82 -0.45 5.64
N ARG A 271 11.75 0.06 4.40
CA ARG A 271 12.72 -0.17 3.30
C ARG A 271 13.41 1.10 2.82
N ASP A 272 13.58 2.08 3.70
CA ASP A 272 14.28 3.35 3.44
C ASP A 272 13.71 4.10 2.23
N VAL A 273 12.39 4.27 2.20
CA VAL A 273 11.68 5.02 1.15
C VAL A 273 10.83 6.15 1.73
N LEU A 274 10.63 7.20 0.94
CA LEU A 274 9.74 8.31 1.28
C LEU A 274 8.32 7.97 0.83
N VAL A 275 7.39 7.86 1.78
CA VAL A 275 5.95 7.72 1.50
C VAL A 275 5.32 9.09 1.31
N PHE A 276 4.47 9.22 0.29
CA PHE A 276 3.66 10.41 0.02
C PHE A 276 2.18 10.00 -0.06
N MET A 277 1.34 10.55 0.82
CA MET A 277 -0.11 10.46 0.63
C MET A 277 -0.48 11.26 -0.63
N ILE A 278 -1.11 10.61 -1.60
CA ILE A 278 -1.72 11.29 -2.75
C ILE A 278 -3.15 11.67 -2.34
N PRO A 279 -3.52 12.96 -2.29
CA PRO A 279 -4.90 13.37 -2.08
C PRO A 279 -5.74 13.26 -3.37
N THR A 280 -7.06 13.28 -3.23
CA THR A 280 -7.99 13.44 -4.36
C THR A 280 -7.85 14.85 -4.96
N VAL A 281 -7.69 14.93 -6.28
CA VAL A 281 -7.66 16.22 -7.00
C VAL A 281 -9.09 16.69 -7.31
N GLY A 282 -9.74 17.26 -6.30
CA GLY A 282 -11.08 17.82 -6.41
C GLY A 282 -11.16 19.02 -7.35
N HIS A 283 -11.70 18.82 -8.55
CA HIS A 283 -11.88 19.88 -9.57
C HIS A 283 -13.10 20.79 -9.32
N GLN A 284 -13.90 20.52 -8.29
CA GLN A 284 -15.20 21.17 -8.01
C GLN A 284 -15.24 21.88 -6.63
N GLY A 285 -14.10 22.03 -5.96
CA GLY A 285 -14.02 22.73 -4.67
C GLY A 285 -14.18 24.25 -4.81
N MET A 286 -14.57 24.92 -3.72
CA MET A 286 -14.59 26.40 -3.64
C MET A 286 -13.19 27.03 -3.59
N LEU A 287 -12.14 26.22 -3.36
CA LEU A 287 -10.74 26.64 -3.41
C LEU A 287 -10.23 26.55 -4.85
N HIS A 288 -9.29 27.42 -5.23
CA HIS A 288 -8.80 27.52 -6.61
C HIS A 288 -8.44 26.15 -7.21
N PRO A 289 -9.01 25.78 -8.38
CA PRO A 289 -8.75 24.48 -9.00
C PRO A 289 -7.27 24.40 -9.41
N SER A 290 -6.56 23.41 -8.86
CA SER A 290 -5.18 23.13 -9.22
C SER A 290 -5.09 22.60 -10.65
N ASN A 291 -4.04 22.99 -11.38
CA ASN A 291 -3.74 22.40 -12.70
C ASN A 291 -2.93 21.10 -12.60
N ILE A 292 -2.61 20.64 -11.37
CA ILE A 292 -2.00 19.33 -11.10
C ILE A 292 -3.04 18.23 -11.34
N ARG A 293 -2.67 17.23 -12.16
CA ARG A 293 -3.49 16.04 -12.44
C ARG A 293 -2.84 14.78 -11.87
N LEU A 294 -3.56 13.66 -11.85
CA LEU A 294 -3.05 12.40 -11.29
C LEU A 294 -1.79 11.88 -12.03
N ARG A 295 -1.71 12.09 -13.36
CA ARG A 295 -0.48 11.89 -14.16
C ARG A 295 0.76 12.63 -13.63
N ASP A 296 0.59 13.76 -12.97
CA ASP A 296 1.70 14.59 -12.51
C ASP A 296 2.28 14.04 -11.19
N TYR A 297 1.51 13.25 -10.44
CA TYR A 297 2.03 12.38 -9.38
C TYR A 297 2.83 11.19 -9.97
N ALA A 298 2.32 10.53 -11.02
CA ALA A 298 3.02 9.42 -11.69
C ALA A 298 4.39 9.80 -12.31
N LYS A 299 4.59 11.08 -12.64
CA LYS A 299 5.90 11.65 -13.08
C LYS A 299 6.88 11.94 -11.94
N HIS A 300 6.41 12.07 -10.70
CA HIS A 300 7.20 12.56 -9.57
C HIS A 300 7.40 11.53 -8.45
N LEU A 301 6.66 10.43 -8.53
CA LEU A 301 6.70 9.26 -7.66
C LEU A 301 7.20 8.05 -8.47
N ASP A 302 7.82 7.10 -7.79
CA ASP A 302 8.52 5.97 -8.42
C ASP A 302 7.65 4.68 -8.45
N GLY A 303 6.52 4.67 -7.71
CA GLY A 303 5.53 3.59 -7.66
C GLY A 303 4.29 3.98 -6.84
N LEU A 304 3.19 3.24 -6.98
CA LEU A 304 1.91 3.47 -6.30
C LEU A 304 1.51 2.28 -5.41
N LEU A 305 0.93 2.57 -4.25
CA LEU A 305 0.26 1.61 -3.39
C LEU A 305 -1.21 2.02 -3.18
N LEU A 306 -2.13 1.10 -3.48
CA LEU A 306 -3.56 1.24 -3.22
C LEU A 306 -3.90 0.52 -1.91
N GLN A 307 -4.07 1.28 -0.83
CA GLN A 307 -4.33 0.72 0.52
C GLN A 307 -5.77 0.20 0.69
N GLY A 308 -6.00 -0.60 1.73
CA GLY A 308 -7.35 -1.12 2.08
C GLY A 308 -8.37 -0.05 2.50
N GLY A 309 -9.46 -0.47 3.15
CA GLY A 309 -10.55 0.40 3.63
C GLY A 309 -11.90 0.10 2.97
N ALA A 310 -12.88 1.00 3.17
CA ALA A 310 -14.28 0.80 2.82
C ALA A 310 -14.54 0.44 1.34
N ASP A 311 -15.33 -0.63 1.16
CA ASP A 311 -15.81 -1.33 -0.04
C ASP A 311 -15.72 -0.60 -1.40
N VAL A 312 -15.43 -1.37 -2.45
CA VAL A 312 -15.59 -0.90 -3.84
C VAL A 312 -17.08 -0.88 -4.16
N SER A 313 -17.58 0.23 -4.70
CA SER A 313 -18.99 0.38 -5.01
C SER A 313 -19.42 -0.56 -6.14
N PRO A 314 -20.54 -1.31 -6.02
CA PRO A 314 -21.07 -2.16 -7.09
C PRO A 314 -21.24 -1.42 -8.44
N GLN A 315 -21.59 -0.13 -8.36
CA GLN A 315 -21.75 0.74 -9.53
C GLN A 315 -20.43 0.95 -10.33
N THR A 316 -19.28 0.71 -9.71
CA THR A 316 -17.95 0.83 -10.33
C THR A 316 -17.65 -0.37 -11.25
N TYR A 317 -18.25 -1.55 -10.98
CA TYR A 317 -18.21 -2.73 -11.86
C TYR A 317 -19.58 -3.07 -12.48
N ALA A 318 -20.44 -2.05 -12.62
CA ALA A 318 -21.75 -2.11 -13.27
C ALA A 318 -22.78 -3.09 -12.66
N GLU A 319 -22.61 -3.48 -11.39
CA GLU A 319 -23.63 -4.18 -10.60
C GLU A 319 -24.46 -3.17 -9.76
N ALA A 320 -25.66 -3.59 -9.32
CA ALA A 320 -26.44 -2.88 -8.30
C ALA A 320 -26.05 -3.40 -6.90
N ALA A 321 -26.23 -2.59 -5.87
CA ALA A 321 -25.93 -3.01 -4.50
C ALA A 321 -26.97 -4.01 -3.96
N ASN A 322 -26.51 -5.19 -3.53
CA ASN A 322 -27.33 -6.25 -2.96
C ASN A 322 -27.87 -5.88 -1.56
N SER A 323 -27.16 -5.03 -0.83
CA SER A 323 -27.57 -4.48 0.48
C SER A 323 -27.46 -2.96 0.49
N HIS A 324 -28.36 -2.29 1.24
CA HIS A 324 -28.24 -0.86 1.53
C HIS A 324 -27.08 -0.52 2.46
N GLU A 325 -26.50 -1.51 3.15
CA GLU A 325 -25.39 -1.33 4.09
C GLU A 325 -24.03 -1.25 3.39
N TRP A 326 -23.92 -1.75 2.14
CA TRP A 326 -22.67 -1.86 1.38
C TRP A 326 -22.69 -1.07 0.06
N PRO A 327 -22.92 0.26 0.07
CA PRO A 327 -22.95 1.07 -1.16
C PRO A 327 -21.55 1.27 -1.79
N GLY A 328 -20.49 1.07 -0.99
CA GLY A 328 -19.10 1.35 -1.33
C GLY A 328 -18.77 2.83 -1.55
N ASP A 329 -17.49 3.16 -1.66
CA ASP A 329 -17.01 4.53 -1.87
C ASP A 329 -16.72 4.81 -3.34
N ARG A 330 -17.77 5.08 -4.11
CA ARG A 330 -17.67 5.43 -5.54
C ARG A 330 -16.81 6.68 -5.79
N VAL A 331 -16.71 7.60 -4.83
CA VAL A 331 -15.87 8.82 -4.97
C VAL A 331 -14.39 8.45 -4.90
N ARG A 332 -14.03 7.58 -3.96
CA ARG A 332 -12.67 7.01 -3.86
C ARG A 332 -12.35 6.12 -5.06
N ASP A 333 -13.29 5.26 -5.47
CA ASP A 333 -13.12 4.35 -6.61
C ASP A 333 -12.67 5.08 -7.88
N MET A 334 -13.40 6.12 -8.30
CA MET A 334 -13.09 6.85 -9.54
C MET A 334 -11.70 7.49 -9.51
N TYR A 335 -11.32 8.06 -8.36
CA TYR A 335 -10.01 8.69 -8.15
C TYR A 335 -8.86 7.66 -8.16
N GLU A 336 -9.03 6.52 -7.50
CA GLU A 336 -8.01 5.48 -7.46
C GLU A 336 -7.89 4.70 -8.78
N LEU A 337 -8.98 4.57 -9.55
CA LEU A 337 -8.94 4.03 -10.91
C LEU A 337 -8.17 4.96 -11.87
N GLU A 338 -8.38 6.28 -11.79
CA GLU A 338 -7.59 7.24 -12.60
C GLU A 338 -6.10 7.23 -12.17
N LEU A 339 -5.80 7.09 -10.86
CA LEU A 339 -4.43 6.89 -10.39
C LEU A 339 -3.79 5.61 -10.93
N LEU A 340 -4.49 4.48 -10.83
CA LEU A 340 -4.03 3.18 -11.30
C LEU A 340 -3.72 3.22 -12.80
N HIS A 341 -4.61 3.82 -13.60
CA HIS A 341 -4.40 4.06 -15.02
C HIS A 341 -3.15 4.91 -15.29
N GLU A 342 -3.02 6.08 -14.67
CA GLU A 342 -1.92 7.01 -14.91
C GLU A 342 -0.54 6.46 -14.48
N PHE A 343 -0.48 5.63 -13.43
CA PHE A 343 0.76 4.93 -13.06
C PHE A 343 1.12 3.80 -14.03
N ILE A 344 0.14 3.05 -14.52
CA ILE A 344 0.34 1.96 -15.51
C ILE A 344 0.80 2.51 -16.86
N GLU A 345 0.15 3.56 -17.37
CA GLU A 345 0.55 4.24 -18.62
C GLU A 345 1.93 4.91 -18.48
N SER A 346 2.31 5.32 -17.26
CA SER A 346 3.66 5.81 -16.94
C SER A 346 4.69 4.69 -16.70
N GLY A 347 4.32 3.42 -16.91
CA GLY A 347 5.18 2.25 -16.74
C GLY A 347 5.61 1.98 -15.29
N LYS A 348 5.00 2.65 -14.30
CA LYS A 348 5.36 2.54 -12.88
C LYS A 348 4.67 1.33 -12.24
N PRO A 349 5.27 0.70 -11.22
CA PRO A 349 4.65 -0.43 -10.55
C PRO A 349 3.50 0.00 -9.65
N VAL A 350 2.55 -0.91 -9.45
CA VAL A 350 1.42 -0.71 -8.53
C VAL A 350 1.24 -1.94 -7.63
N LEU A 351 1.04 -1.70 -6.33
CA LEU A 351 0.71 -2.72 -5.33
C LEU A 351 -0.64 -2.41 -4.68
N GLY A 352 -1.61 -3.32 -4.79
CA GLY A 352 -2.91 -3.23 -4.11
C GLY A 352 -2.96 -4.11 -2.87
N VAL A 353 -3.51 -3.59 -1.77
CA VAL A 353 -3.70 -4.31 -0.51
C VAL A 353 -5.18 -4.33 -0.13
N CYS A 354 -5.71 -5.50 0.20
CA CYS A 354 -7.13 -5.75 0.45
C CYS A 354 -8.01 -5.15 -0.66
N ARG A 355 -8.77 -4.09 -0.37
CA ARG A 355 -9.54 -3.32 -1.35
C ARG A 355 -8.73 -2.87 -2.58
N GLY A 356 -7.43 -2.62 -2.43
CA GLY A 356 -6.55 -2.32 -3.57
C GLY A 356 -6.44 -3.47 -4.58
N CYS A 357 -6.51 -4.72 -4.14
CA CYS A 357 -6.56 -5.90 -5.00
C CYS A 357 -7.90 -5.96 -5.78
N GLN A 358 -8.99 -5.73 -5.06
CA GLN A 358 -10.35 -5.69 -5.61
C GLN A 358 -10.49 -4.58 -6.68
N LEU A 359 -9.96 -3.39 -6.41
CA LEU A 359 -10.00 -2.27 -7.35
C LEU A 359 -9.13 -2.53 -8.60
N ILE A 360 -7.96 -3.17 -8.45
CA ILE A 360 -7.16 -3.64 -9.60
C ILE A 360 -7.98 -4.60 -10.46
N ASN A 361 -8.70 -5.56 -9.85
CA ASN A 361 -9.56 -6.47 -10.60
C ASN A 361 -10.66 -5.75 -11.41
N VAL A 362 -11.34 -4.80 -10.76
CA VAL A 362 -12.42 -3.99 -11.36
C VAL A 362 -11.89 -3.10 -12.49
N ALA A 363 -10.69 -2.52 -12.36
CA ALA A 363 -10.06 -1.70 -13.39
C ALA A 363 -9.88 -2.42 -14.74
N PHE A 364 -9.60 -3.73 -14.70
CA PHE A 364 -9.46 -4.56 -15.90
C PHE A 364 -10.79 -5.15 -16.40
N GLY A 365 -11.91 -4.80 -15.76
CA GLY A 365 -13.27 -5.25 -16.11
C GLY A 365 -13.71 -6.54 -15.44
N GLY A 366 -13.12 -6.88 -14.29
CA GLY A 366 -13.63 -7.95 -13.42
C GLY A 366 -14.75 -7.46 -12.50
N THR A 367 -15.40 -8.40 -11.80
CA THR A 367 -16.47 -8.11 -10.81
C THR A 367 -16.14 -8.73 -9.46
N LEU A 368 -16.82 -8.28 -8.40
CA LEU A 368 -16.62 -8.72 -7.02
C LEU A 368 -17.83 -9.48 -6.48
N TYR A 369 -17.60 -10.33 -5.49
CA TYR A 369 -18.63 -10.70 -4.51
C TYR A 369 -18.84 -9.48 -3.60
N GLN A 370 -20.10 -9.11 -3.38
CA GLN A 370 -20.48 -7.93 -2.60
C GLN A 370 -20.42 -8.22 -1.10
N ASP A 371 -20.66 -9.48 -0.74
CA ASP A 371 -20.33 -10.10 0.54
C ASP A 371 -20.16 -11.63 0.31
N ILE A 372 -19.04 -12.20 0.74
CA ILE A 372 -18.74 -13.64 0.66
C ILE A 372 -19.77 -14.47 1.44
N ALA A 373 -20.24 -14.00 2.60
CA ALA A 373 -21.12 -14.79 3.46
C ALA A 373 -22.52 -15.02 2.85
N THR A 374 -23.02 -14.07 2.05
CA THR A 374 -24.29 -14.18 1.33
C THR A 374 -24.15 -14.63 -0.12
N ASP A 375 -23.15 -14.14 -0.87
CA ASP A 375 -22.95 -14.54 -2.28
C ASP A 375 -22.30 -15.95 -2.42
N VAL A 376 -21.52 -16.41 -1.43
CA VAL A 376 -20.80 -17.70 -1.46
C VAL A 376 -21.00 -18.50 -0.14
N PRO A 377 -22.20 -19.03 0.15
CA PRO A 377 -22.52 -19.68 1.44
C PRO A 377 -21.72 -20.96 1.79
N THR A 378 -20.82 -21.41 0.91
CA THR A 378 -19.90 -22.53 1.15
C THR A 378 -18.47 -22.09 1.45
N ALA A 379 -18.16 -20.79 1.36
CA ALA A 379 -16.87 -20.24 1.75
C ALA A 379 -16.76 -20.09 3.27
N ASN A 380 -15.54 -19.97 3.78
CA ASN A 380 -15.32 -19.67 5.20
C ASN A 380 -15.50 -18.17 5.46
N ALA A 381 -15.53 -17.76 6.73
CA ALA A 381 -15.52 -16.35 7.07
C ALA A 381 -14.14 -15.74 6.76
N HIS A 382 -14.08 -14.72 5.89
CA HIS A 382 -12.87 -13.92 5.62
C HIS A 382 -12.79 -12.64 6.50
N VAL A 383 -13.76 -12.45 7.39
CA VAL A 383 -13.71 -11.49 8.50
C VAL A 383 -14.58 -12.02 9.65
N ASN A 384 -14.18 -11.78 10.90
CA ASN A 384 -14.95 -12.12 12.09
C ASN A 384 -14.54 -11.21 13.27
N GLU A 385 -15.10 -11.46 14.46
CA GLU A 385 -14.88 -10.68 15.69
C GLU A 385 -13.41 -10.59 16.13
N ASN A 386 -12.55 -11.52 15.71
CA ASN A 386 -11.11 -11.47 16.00
C ASN A 386 -10.36 -10.44 15.14
N TYR A 387 -10.96 -9.97 14.05
CA TYR A 387 -10.49 -8.88 13.17
C TYR A 387 -8.99 -9.00 12.82
N ASP A 388 -8.12 -8.15 13.38
CA ASP A 388 -6.66 -8.17 13.16
C ASP A 388 -5.97 -9.49 13.54
N GLN A 389 -6.64 -10.37 14.28
CA GLN A 389 -6.19 -11.71 14.67
C GLN A 389 -6.77 -12.84 13.81
N HIS A 390 -7.72 -12.58 12.91
CA HIS A 390 -8.29 -13.64 12.05
C HIS A 390 -7.32 -14.13 10.96
N ARG A 391 -7.24 -15.44 10.75
CA ARG A 391 -6.27 -16.13 9.88
C ARG A 391 -6.92 -17.20 9.01
N HIS A 392 -6.34 -17.43 7.84
CA HIS A 392 -6.64 -18.58 6.98
C HIS A 392 -5.41 -18.96 6.13
N GLY A 393 -5.45 -20.15 5.53
CA GLY A 393 -4.40 -20.62 4.62
C GLY A 393 -4.64 -20.16 3.19
N VAL A 394 -3.56 -19.86 2.47
CA VAL A 394 -3.54 -19.55 1.03
C VAL A 394 -2.57 -20.46 0.29
N HIS A 395 -2.90 -20.75 -0.95
CA HIS A 395 -2.12 -21.57 -1.89
C HIS A 395 -1.71 -20.73 -3.11
N PHE A 396 -0.46 -20.87 -3.55
CA PHE A 396 0.09 -20.27 -4.77
C PHE A 396 0.04 -21.28 -5.93
N PRO A 397 -0.85 -21.10 -6.93
CA PRO A 397 -0.99 -22.05 -8.04
C PRO A 397 0.27 -22.20 -8.90
N ASP A 398 0.34 -23.28 -9.68
CA ASP A 398 1.40 -23.46 -10.69
C ASP A 398 1.46 -22.27 -11.67
N GLY A 399 2.67 -21.72 -11.85
CA GLY A 399 2.91 -20.52 -12.65
C GLY A 399 2.68 -19.19 -11.92
N SER A 400 2.19 -19.19 -10.67
CA SER A 400 2.14 -17.99 -9.81
C SER A 400 3.52 -17.37 -9.66
N THR A 401 3.61 -16.04 -9.76
CA THR A 401 4.86 -15.32 -9.54
C THR A 401 5.18 -15.15 -8.06
N LEU A 402 4.18 -15.27 -7.17
CA LEU A 402 4.41 -15.35 -5.72
C LEU A 402 5.24 -16.59 -5.34
N ALA A 403 5.03 -17.73 -5.99
CA ALA A 403 5.85 -18.93 -5.76
C ALA A 403 7.36 -18.71 -6.08
N ASN A 404 7.69 -17.75 -6.94
CA ASN A 404 9.08 -17.34 -7.22
C ASN A 404 9.60 -16.30 -6.20
N MET A 405 8.72 -15.48 -5.59
CA MET A 405 9.07 -14.58 -4.50
C MET A 405 9.23 -15.33 -3.16
N PHE A 406 8.56 -16.47 -3.02
CA PHE A 406 8.53 -17.32 -1.83
C PHE A 406 9.07 -18.73 -2.12
N PRO A 407 10.34 -18.87 -2.55
CA PRO A 407 10.90 -20.16 -2.95
C PRO A 407 10.78 -21.20 -1.83
N GLY A 408 10.28 -22.39 -2.17
CA GLY A 408 10.03 -23.49 -1.23
C GLY A 408 8.71 -23.39 -0.45
N ARG A 409 7.89 -22.34 -0.65
CA ARG A 409 6.54 -22.21 -0.06
C ARG A 409 5.50 -22.10 -1.17
N ARG A 410 4.61 -23.10 -1.27
CA ARG A 410 3.36 -23.01 -2.05
C ARG A 410 2.17 -22.63 -1.18
N ASP A 411 2.19 -23.10 0.07
CA ASP A 411 1.13 -22.88 1.05
C ASP A 411 1.65 -21.97 2.16
N ALA A 412 0.82 -21.05 2.65
CA ALA A 412 1.15 -20.12 3.71
C ALA A 412 -0.11 -19.72 4.51
N ILE A 413 0.07 -19.17 5.72
CA ILE A 413 -1.02 -18.55 6.49
C ILE A 413 -0.92 -17.03 6.36
N VAL A 414 -2.06 -16.37 6.18
CA VAL A 414 -2.18 -14.91 6.11
C VAL A 414 -3.30 -14.42 7.04
N ASN A 415 -3.35 -13.10 7.25
CA ASN A 415 -4.44 -12.43 7.94
C ASN A 415 -5.59 -12.09 6.97
N SER A 416 -6.83 -12.20 7.44
CA SER A 416 -8.01 -11.98 6.61
C SER A 416 -9.00 -11.04 7.30
N ILE A 417 -9.27 -9.90 6.65
CA ILE A 417 -10.20 -8.87 7.13
C ILE A 417 -10.97 -8.29 5.94
N HIS A 418 -11.74 -9.12 5.25
CA HIS A 418 -12.57 -8.70 4.13
C HIS A 418 -13.87 -9.50 4.05
N HIS A 419 -14.92 -8.83 3.58
CA HIS A 419 -16.20 -9.47 3.22
C HIS A 419 -16.42 -9.44 1.70
N GLN A 420 -15.87 -8.45 0.98
CA GLN A 420 -15.76 -8.48 -0.49
C GLN A 420 -14.56 -9.34 -0.95
N ALA A 421 -14.66 -9.93 -2.15
CA ALA A 421 -13.56 -10.61 -2.85
C ALA A 421 -13.77 -10.62 -4.37
N VAL A 422 -12.78 -11.06 -5.14
CA VAL A 422 -12.89 -11.19 -6.60
C VAL A 422 -13.80 -12.36 -6.99
N LYS A 423 -14.79 -12.08 -7.84
CA LYS A 423 -15.82 -13.00 -8.37
C LYS A 423 -15.54 -13.36 -9.82
N THR A 424 -15.42 -12.34 -10.67
CA THR A 424 -14.98 -12.49 -12.06
C THR A 424 -13.62 -11.84 -12.22
N LEU A 425 -12.62 -12.61 -12.69
CA LEU A 425 -11.27 -12.10 -12.91
C LEU A 425 -11.23 -11.13 -14.10
N GLY A 426 -10.63 -9.95 -13.90
CA GLY A 426 -10.43 -8.94 -14.95
C GLY A 426 -9.49 -9.38 -16.08
N ARG A 427 -9.56 -8.66 -17.21
CA ARG A 427 -8.80 -9.01 -18.43
C ARG A 427 -7.29 -8.86 -18.22
N ASP A 428 -6.53 -9.78 -18.82
CA ASP A 428 -5.06 -9.83 -18.72
C ASP A 428 -4.49 -9.94 -17.29
N LEU A 429 -5.33 -10.30 -16.30
CA LEU A 429 -4.91 -10.74 -14.98
C LEU A 429 -4.61 -12.26 -14.95
N ASN A 430 -3.71 -12.65 -14.07
CA ASN A 430 -3.57 -14.01 -13.53
C ASN A 430 -4.03 -14.03 -12.06
N ILE A 431 -4.47 -15.20 -11.60
CA ILE A 431 -4.59 -15.52 -10.17
C ILE A 431 -3.20 -15.92 -9.68
N GLU A 432 -2.76 -15.33 -8.56
CA GLU A 432 -1.44 -15.56 -7.97
C GLU A 432 -1.54 -16.30 -6.63
N ALA A 433 -2.66 -16.16 -5.92
CA ALA A 433 -2.99 -16.92 -4.71
C ALA A 433 -4.51 -17.15 -4.63
N VAL A 434 -4.90 -18.26 -4.00
CA VAL A 434 -6.28 -18.56 -3.59
C VAL A 434 -6.31 -18.98 -2.12
N SER A 435 -7.43 -18.75 -1.45
CA SER A 435 -7.75 -19.33 -0.15
C SER A 435 -7.76 -20.86 -0.26
N ALA A 436 -6.98 -21.53 0.58
CA ALA A 436 -6.73 -22.98 0.49
C ALA A 436 -7.94 -23.83 0.93
N SER A 437 -8.92 -23.23 1.61
CA SER A 437 -10.10 -23.90 2.16
C SER A 437 -11.33 -23.88 1.25
N ASP A 438 -11.43 -22.90 0.35
CA ASP A 438 -12.66 -22.57 -0.39
C ASP A 438 -12.41 -21.97 -1.79
N GLY A 439 -11.17 -21.65 -2.15
CA GLY A 439 -10.79 -21.21 -3.49
C GLY A 439 -11.07 -19.74 -3.81
N ILE A 440 -11.48 -18.93 -2.83
CA ILE A 440 -11.61 -17.47 -2.98
C ILE A 440 -10.28 -16.87 -3.46
N ILE A 441 -10.32 -15.91 -4.38
CA ILE A 441 -9.11 -15.34 -5.00
C ILE A 441 -8.44 -14.34 -4.04
N GLU A 442 -7.22 -14.66 -3.62
CA GLU A 442 -6.47 -13.93 -2.59
C GLU A 442 -5.34 -13.07 -3.14
N ALA A 443 -4.87 -13.32 -4.37
CA ALA A 443 -3.97 -12.40 -5.06
C ALA A 443 -4.14 -12.45 -6.58
N VAL A 444 -3.94 -11.31 -7.24
CA VAL A 444 -4.00 -11.16 -8.70
C VAL A 444 -2.80 -10.37 -9.24
N ARG A 445 -2.42 -10.62 -10.49
CA ARG A 445 -1.34 -9.88 -11.18
C ARG A 445 -1.70 -9.57 -12.62
N TYR A 446 -1.53 -8.33 -13.05
CA TYR A 446 -1.65 -7.93 -14.45
C TYR A 446 -0.39 -8.31 -15.23
N ARG A 447 -0.58 -9.07 -16.31
CA ARG A 447 0.51 -9.68 -17.09
C ARG A 447 1.32 -8.70 -17.95
N ARG A 448 0.75 -7.54 -18.27
CA ARG A 448 1.29 -6.61 -19.28
C ARG A 448 2.06 -5.42 -18.70
N ALA A 449 2.32 -5.45 -17.39
CA ALA A 449 3.20 -4.50 -16.71
C ALA A 449 4.29 -5.25 -15.91
N PRO A 450 5.48 -4.66 -15.69
CA PRO A 450 6.56 -5.30 -14.94
C PRO A 450 6.17 -5.72 -13.51
N PHE A 451 5.34 -4.92 -12.84
CA PHE A 451 4.73 -5.25 -11.56
C PHE A 451 3.43 -4.46 -11.36
N VAL A 452 2.29 -5.10 -11.53
CA VAL A 452 0.98 -4.61 -11.07
C VAL A 452 0.30 -5.80 -10.42
N MET A 453 0.20 -5.76 -9.08
CA MET A 453 -0.21 -6.91 -8.27
C MET A 453 -1.12 -6.46 -7.15
N GLY A 454 -2.15 -7.24 -6.85
CA GLY A 454 -3.01 -7.10 -5.68
C GLY A 454 -2.88 -8.31 -4.77
N VAL A 455 -2.87 -8.08 -3.46
CA VAL A 455 -3.07 -9.10 -2.42
C VAL A 455 -4.27 -8.71 -1.56
N GLN A 456 -5.08 -9.69 -1.15
CA GLN A 456 -6.36 -9.48 -0.46
C GLN A 456 -6.21 -9.49 1.08
N TRP A 457 -5.16 -10.13 1.60
CA TRP A 457 -4.68 -9.99 2.97
C TRP A 457 -4.00 -8.62 3.23
N HIS A 458 -3.56 -8.39 4.47
CA HIS A 458 -2.94 -7.13 4.92
C HIS A 458 -1.48 -7.35 5.42
N PRO A 459 -0.47 -7.31 4.52
CA PRO A 459 0.96 -7.41 4.85
C PRO A 459 1.47 -6.46 5.96
N GLU A 460 0.76 -5.37 6.21
CA GLU A 460 1.13 -4.29 7.13
C GLU A 460 0.78 -4.54 8.60
N PHE A 461 -0.07 -5.54 8.91
CA PHE A 461 -0.51 -5.82 10.30
C PHE A 461 0.36 -6.85 11.03
N HIS A 462 1.39 -7.41 10.40
CA HIS A 462 2.29 -8.35 11.06
C HIS A 462 3.77 -8.04 10.76
N ARG A 463 4.65 -8.48 11.67
CA ARG A 463 6.11 -8.31 11.50
C ARG A 463 6.68 -9.37 10.56
N ALA A 464 7.79 -9.01 9.92
CA ALA A 464 8.67 -9.96 9.23
C ALA A 464 9.25 -10.99 10.22
N GLY A 465 9.62 -12.17 9.73
CA GLY A 465 10.25 -13.23 10.53
C GLY A 465 9.36 -13.93 11.59
N GLY A 466 8.05 -13.66 11.64
CA GLY A 466 7.13 -14.47 12.46
C GLY A 466 7.01 -15.91 11.93
N PRO A 467 6.92 -16.95 12.79
CA PRO A 467 6.90 -18.34 12.34
C PRO A 467 5.56 -18.79 11.73
N GLU A 468 4.48 -18.06 12.02
CA GLU A 468 3.11 -18.44 11.66
C GLU A 468 2.65 -17.82 10.33
N LEU A 469 2.97 -16.55 10.08
CA LEU A 469 2.43 -15.78 8.95
C LEU A 469 3.43 -15.59 7.81
N LEU A 470 2.89 -15.42 6.60
CA LEU A 470 3.67 -15.13 5.40
C LEU A 470 4.44 -13.80 5.52
N ASP A 471 5.73 -13.86 5.86
CA ASP A 471 6.62 -12.69 5.82
C ASP A 471 6.66 -12.07 4.42
N CYS A 472 5.86 -11.03 4.21
CA CYS A 472 5.68 -10.34 2.93
C CYS A 472 6.86 -9.44 2.52
N THR A 473 8.01 -9.54 3.20
CA THR A 473 9.29 -8.94 2.80
C THR A 473 9.58 -9.07 1.29
N PRO A 474 9.55 -10.27 0.66
CA PRO A 474 9.88 -10.43 -0.75
C PRO A 474 8.90 -9.74 -1.72
N LEU A 475 7.64 -9.58 -1.32
CA LEU A 475 6.62 -8.87 -2.10
C LEU A 475 6.94 -7.37 -2.16
N LEU A 476 7.23 -6.77 -0.99
CA LEU A 476 7.62 -5.35 -0.89
C LEU A 476 8.97 -5.09 -1.58
N ASP A 477 9.97 -5.96 -1.38
CA ASP A 477 11.27 -5.84 -2.06
C ASP A 477 11.12 -5.97 -3.58
N THR A 478 10.23 -6.83 -4.08
CA THR A 478 9.96 -6.96 -5.53
C THR A 478 9.31 -5.70 -6.09
N PHE A 479 8.30 -5.14 -5.42
CA PHE A 479 7.67 -3.87 -5.78
C PHE A 479 8.70 -2.73 -5.82
N LEU A 480 9.51 -2.57 -4.76
CA LEU A 480 10.51 -1.50 -4.65
C LEU A 480 11.71 -1.69 -5.58
N ARG A 481 12.07 -2.94 -5.92
CA ARG A 481 13.06 -3.23 -6.96
C ARG A 481 12.56 -2.72 -8.32
N VAL A 482 11.33 -3.07 -8.70
CA VAL A 482 10.75 -2.60 -9.97
C VAL A 482 10.58 -1.08 -9.98
N ALA A 483 10.18 -0.45 -8.87
CA ALA A 483 10.10 1.02 -8.76
C ALA A 483 11.45 1.73 -9.00
N ARG A 484 12.56 1.06 -8.67
CA ARG A 484 13.93 1.54 -8.95
C ARG A 484 14.34 1.31 -10.41
N GLU A 485 13.84 0.27 -11.05
CA GLU A 485 14.08 -0.08 -12.46
C GLU A 485 13.29 0.83 -13.41
N THR A 486 12.00 1.04 -13.16
CA THR A 486 11.07 1.83 -13.99
C THR A 486 11.07 3.32 -13.65
N ARG A 487 12.16 3.84 -13.09
CA ARG A 487 12.20 5.21 -12.55
C ARG A 487 12.24 6.29 -13.63
N PHE A 488 12.85 5.99 -14.78
CA PHE A 488 13.21 6.92 -15.85
C PHE A 488 12.22 6.94 -17.00
#